data_AF-A0A2P2KUZ9-F1
#
_entry.id   AF-A0A2P2KUZ9-F1
#
_cell.length_a   1.000
_cell.length_b   1.000
_cell.length_c   1.000
_cell.angle_alpha   90.00
_cell.angle_beta   90.00
_cell.angle_gamma   90.00
#
_symmetry.space_group_name_H-M   'P 1'
#
loop_
_entity.id
_entity.type
_entity.pdbx_description
1 polymer ?
#
loop_
_entity_poly.entity_id
_entity_poly.type
_entity_poly.pdbx_seq_one_letter_code
_entity_poly.pdbx_strand_id
1 'polypeptide(L)'
;MKIHESVEKFLMLIPLLTSGEDAQLAEVDRGLEFINAPIISKLRVLTGFLLREIKDFWRVALLVSTMLYPPEVDTTQDFLDEQFQPEKRRDLFMEVEGAIIKLGLDKVWDVKPIVNGKDIMGVLQLKSGGPLVREWQHKLLAWQLAYPKGTAEECLDWMRETHLKRAKIA
;
A
#
# COMPACT_ATOMS: atom_id res chain seq x y z
N MET A 1 14.26 -4.37 -8.95
CA MET A 1 12.82 -4.16 -9.19
C MET A 1 12.32 -5.35 -9.97
N LYS A 2 11.37 -6.10 -9.43
CA LYS A 2 10.79 -7.29 -10.09
C LYS A 2 9.38 -6.93 -10.53
N ILE A 3 9.24 -6.53 -11.80
CA ILE A 3 7.96 -6.05 -12.34
C ILE A 3 6.87 -7.12 -12.20
N HIS A 4 7.20 -8.40 -12.38
CA HIS A 4 6.25 -9.51 -12.22
C HIS A 4 5.60 -9.56 -10.82
N GLU A 5 6.41 -9.44 -9.75
CA GLU A 5 5.87 -9.40 -8.37
C GLU A 5 4.98 -8.17 -8.16
N SER A 6 5.29 -7.05 -8.81
CA SER A 6 4.46 -5.83 -8.73
C SER A 6 3.14 -6.00 -9.49
N VAL A 7 3.15 -6.72 -10.60
CA VAL A 7 1.96 -7.04 -11.39
C VAL A 7 1.00 -7.90 -10.58
N GLU A 8 1.50 -8.93 -9.90
CA GLU A 8 0.71 -9.78 -9.00
C GLU A 8 0.10 -8.96 -7.84
N LYS A 9 0.89 -8.07 -7.22
CA LYS A 9 0.39 -7.17 -6.18
C LYS A 9 -0.70 -6.23 -6.70
N PHE A 10 -0.55 -5.69 -7.90
CA PHE A 10 -1.61 -4.87 -8.51
C PHE A 10 -2.87 -5.68 -8.81
N LEU A 11 -2.77 -6.92 -9.27
CA LEU A 11 -3.94 -7.79 -9.50
C LEU A 11 -4.78 -7.96 -8.22
N MET A 12 -4.14 -8.06 -7.05
CA MET A 12 -4.83 -8.10 -5.76
C MET A 12 -5.44 -6.75 -5.36
N LEU A 13 -4.81 -5.63 -5.75
CA LEU A 13 -5.26 -4.28 -5.38
C LEU A 13 -6.35 -3.73 -6.28
N ILE A 14 -6.43 -4.16 -7.55
CA ILE A 14 -7.45 -3.69 -8.52
C ILE A 14 -8.86 -3.75 -7.93
N PRO A 15 -9.39 -4.90 -7.45
CA PRO A 15 -10.76 -4.95 -6.93
C PRO A 15 -10.95 -4.01 -5.73
N LEU A 16 -9.92 -3.82 -4.90
CA LEU A 16 -9.99 -2.93 -3.74
C LEU A 16 -9.99 -1.44 -4.12
N LEU A 17 -9.34 -1.09 -5.23
CA LEU A 17 -9.27 0.27 -5.76
C LEU A 17 -10.49 0.65 -6.61
N THR A 18 -11.24 -0.33 -7.11
CA THR A 18 -12.45 -0.13 -7.93
C THR A 18 -13.75 -0.32 -7.13
N SER A 19 -13.89 -1.37 -6.33
CA SER A 19 -15.16 -1.69 -5.66
C SER A 19 -15.40 -0.87 -4.39
N GLY A 20 -14.34 -0.38 -3.74
CA GLY A 20 -14.45 0.30 -2.45
C GLY A 20 -15.07 -0.56 -1.33
N GLU A 21 -15.25 -1.86 -1.54
CA GLU A 21 -15.97 -2.73 -0.59
C GLU A 21 -15.05 -3.33 0.47
N ASP A 22 -15.49 -3.16 1.72
CA ASP A 22 -14.79 -3.48 2.97
C ASP A 22 -14.49 -4.97 3.21
N ALA A 23 -15.05 -5.88 2.40
CA ALA A 23 -15.07 -7.32 2.68
C ALA A 23 -13.81 -8.11 2.26
N GLN A 24 -13.03 -7.63 1.29
CA GLN A 24 -11.91 -8.40 0.69
C GLN A 24 -10.53 -8.16 1.35
N LEU A 25 -10.41 -7.18 2.24
CA LEU A 25 -9.12 -6.80 2.85
C LEU A 25 -8.68 -7.69 4.03
N ALA A 26 -9.56 -8.57 4.53
CA ALA A 26 -9.27 -9.44 5.67
C ALA A 26 -8.13 -10.45 5.40
N GLU A 27 -7.90 -10.85 4.15
CA GLU A 27 -6.81 -11.77 3.80
C GLU A 27 -5.45 -11.08 3.60
N VAL A 28 -5.43 -9.78 3.29
CA VAL A 28 -4.20 -8.98 3.08
C VAL A 28 -3.65 -8.39 4.39
N ASP A 29 -4.43 -8.42 5.47
CA ASP A 29 -4.19 -7.74 6.75
C ASP A 29 -2.96 -8.25 7.55
N ARG A 30 -2.40 -9.43 7.23
CA ARG A 30 -1.28 -10.04 8.00
C ARG A 30 -0.01 -9.19 8.07
N GLY A 31 0.16 -8.21 7.17
CA GLY A 31 1.32 -7.30 7.16
C GLY A 31 1.08 -5.94 7.84
N LEU A 32 -0.19 -5.57 8.12
CA LEU A 32 -0.58 -4.22 8.52
C LEU A 32 -1.22 -4.13 9.92
N GLU A 33 -1.21 -5.24 10.68
CA GLU A 33 -1.81 -5.38 12.02
C GLU A 33 -1.39 -4.29 13.03
N PHE A 34 -0.36 -3.51 12.74
CA PHE A 34 0.14 -2.46 13.62
C PHE A 34 -0.61 -1.12 13.50
N ILE A 35 -1.34 -0.85 12.41
CA ILE A 35 -2.05 0.42 12.23
C ILE A 35 -3.55 0.24 12.50
N ASN A 36 -4.01 0.74 13.65
CA ASN A 36 -5.44 0.85 13.96
C ASN A 36 -6.05 2.05 13.20
N ALA A 37 -6.09 1.99 11.86
CA ALA A 37 -6.59 3.05 11.01
C ALA A 37 -7.78 2.59 10.15
N PRO A 38 -8.62 3.53 9.67
CA PRO A 38 -9.70 3.23 8.74
C PRO A 38 -9.23 2.47 7.49
N ILE A 39 -10.13 1.74 6.86
CA ILE A 39 -9.85 0.88 5.68
C ILE A 39 -9.17 1.66 4.54
N ILE A 40 -9.62 2.88 4.28
CA ILE A 40 -9.00 3.79 3.30
C ILE A 40 -7.51 4.04 3.62
N SER A 41 -7.16 4.12 4.90
CA SER A 41 -5.77 4.27 5.33
C SER A 41 -4.97 3.00 5.07
N LYS A 42 -5.54 1.81 5.31
CA LYS A 42 -4.87 0.54 4.99
C LYS A 42 -4.63 0.37 3.49
N LEU A 43 -5.63 0.68 2.64
CA LEU A 43 -5.50 0.64 1.19
C LEU A 43 -4.43 1.62 0.68
N ARG A 44 -4.40 2.83 1.23
CA ARG A 44 -3.38 3.84 0.94
C ARG A 44 -1.98 3.34 1.30
N VAL A 45 -1.83 2.65 2.43
CA VAL A 45 -0.54 2.09 2.87
C VAL A 45 -0.06 0.97 1.95
N LEU A 46 -0.91 0.00 1.64
CA LEU A 46 -0.55 -1.13 0.75
C LEU A 46 -0.14 -0.64 -0.64
N THR A 47 -0.97 0.22 -1.22
CA THR A 47 -0.72 0.85 -2.51
C THR A 47 0.54 1.71 -2.45
N GLY A 48 0.72 2.49 -1.39
CA GLY A 48 1.90 3.31 -1.18
C GLY A 48 3.19 2.50 -1.12
N PHE A 49 3.21 1.37 -0.41
CA PHE A 49 4.38 0.48 -0.39
C PHE A 49 4.71 -0.09 -1.76
N LEU A 50 3.70 -0.59 -2.48
CA LEU A 50 3.87 -1.09 -3.84
C LEU A 50 4.52 -0.02 -4.73
N LEU A 51 3.97 1.20 -4.73
CA LEU A 51 4.48 2.31 -5.54
C LEU A 51 5.89 2.74 -5.12
N ARG A 52 6.26 2.65 -3.84
CA ARG A 52 7.64 2.92 -3.41
C ARG A 52 8.63 1.87 -3.91
N GLU A 53 8.18 0.63 -4.07
CA GLU A 53 8.99 -0.48 -4.58
C GLU A 53 9.22 -0.38 -6.09
N ILE A 54 8.16 -0.11 -6.85
CA ILE A 54 8.21 -0.05 -8.32
C ILE A 54 8.52 1.34 -8.90
N LYS A 55 8.29 2.40 -8.13
CA LYS A 55 8.57 3.80 -8.49
C LYS A 55 7.92 4.19 -9.82
N ASP A 56 8.64 4.90 -10.69
CA ASP A 56 8.16 5.43 -11.96
C ASP A 56 7.58 4.38 -12.92
N PHE A 57 7.89 3.09 -12.72
CA PHE A 57 7.38 1.99 -13.53
C PHE A 57 5.97 1.53 -13.14
N TRP A 58 5.34 2.14 -12.12
CA TRP A 58 4.06 1.68 -11.61
C TRP A 58 2.94 1.70 -12.66
N ARG A 59 2.92 2.71 -13.55
CA ARG A 59 1.94 2.80 -14.64
C ARG A 59 2.10 1.67 -15.65
N VAL A 60 3.35 1.26 -15.92
CA VAL A 60 3.64 0.11 -16.79
C VAL A 60 3.18 -1.19 -16.14
N ALA A 61 3.46 -1.39 -14.85
CA ALA A 61 2.97 -2.57 -14.14
C ALA A 61 1.45 -2.59 -14.03
N LEU A 62 0.81 -1.46 -13.74
CA LEU A 62 -0.64 -1.35 -13.70
C LEU A 62 -1.25 -1.70 -15.06
N LEU A 63 -0.68 -1.18 -16.17
CA LEU A 63 -1.13 -1.53 -17.52
C LEU A 63 -1.02 -3.05 -17.76
N VAL A 64 0.08 -3.69 -17.38
CA VAL A 64 0.23 -5.14 -17.54
C VAL A 64 -0.79 -5.88 -16.66
N SER A 65 -1.01 -5.44 -15.43
CA SER A 65 -2.01 -6.02 -14.53
C SER A 65 -3.43 -5.90 -15.06
N THR A 66 -3.81 -4.76 -15.64
CA THR A 66 -5.18 -4.59 -16.19
C THR A 66 -5.40 -5.50 -17.39
N MET A 67 -4.37 -5.74 -18.20
CA MET A 67 -4.42 -6.68 -19.32
C MET A 67 -4.57 -8.14 -18.84
N LEU A 68 -3.95 -8.49 -17.72
CA LEU A 68 -4.00 -9.82 -17.11
C LEU A 68 -5.20 -10.02 -16.18
N TYR A 69 -5.92 -8.96 -15.81
CA TYR A 69 -7.05 -9.04 -14.90
C TYR A 69 -8.16 -9.92 -15.51
N PRO A 70 -8.74 -10.88 -14.77
CA PRO A 70 -9.79 -11.74 -15.32
C PRO A 70 -10.96 -10.89 -15.84
N PRO A 71 -11.58 -11.26 -16.98
CA PRO A 71 -12.82 -10.61 -17.41
C PRO A 71 -13.92 -10.85 -16.37
N GLU A 72 -14.80 -9.86 -16.19
CA GLU A 72 -16.04 -10.06 -15.43
C GLU A 72 -16.89 -11.09 -16.18
N VAL A 73 -16.96 -12.32 -15.65
CA VAL A 73 -17.75 -13.40 -16.25
C VAL A 73 -19.20 -13.14 -15.88
N ASP A 74 -19.94 -12.47 -16.75
CA ASP A 74 -21.39 -12.48 -16.69
C ASP A 74 -21.86 -13.84 -17.24
N THR A 75 -22.55 -14.62 -16.42
CA THR A 75 -22.93 -16.04 -16.69
C THR A 75 -23.98 -16.22 -17.80
N THR A 76 -24.00 -15.35 -18.80
CA THR A 76 -24.91 -15.37 -19.94
C THR A 76 -24.16 -15.19 -21.23
N GLN A 77 -23.70 -16.33 -21.74
CA GLN A 77 -23.73 -16.69 -23.16
C GLN A 77 -23.26 -15.60 -24.16
N ASP A 78 -21.95 -15.45 -24.34
CA ASP A 78 -21.33 -15.26 -25.67
C ASP A 78 -19.81 -15.47 -25.63
N PHE A 79 -19.40 -16.74 -25.51
CA PHE A 79 -18.01 -17.22 -25.49
C PHE A 79 -17.16 -16.85 -26.71
N LEU A 80 -17.74 -16.22 -27.74
CA LEU A 80 -17.06 -15.87 -28.99
C LEU A 80 -16.72 -14.37 -29.12
N ASP A 81 -17.37 -13.47 -28.36
CA ASP A 81 -17.13 -12.01 -28.38
C ASP A 81 -16.38 -11.48 -27.14
N GLU A 82 -16.02 -12.36 -26.21
CA GLU A 82 -15.29 -12.02 -24.97
C GLU A 82 -13.77 -11.90 -25.15
N GLN A 83 -13.24 -12.08 -26.36
CA GLN A 83 -11.81 -11.98 -26.63
C GLN A 83 -11.35 -10.52 -26.57
N PHE A 84 -10.79 -10.15 -25.42
CA PHE A 84 -10.04 -8.92 -25.20
C PHE A 84 -10.80 -7.64 -25.61
N GLN A 85 -11.50 -7.04 -24.65
CA GLN A 85 -12.18 -5.76 -24.84
C GLN A 85 -11.23 -4.61 -24.43
N PRO A 86 -10.47 -4.02 -25.38
CA PRO A 86 -9.45 -3.03 -25.05
C PRO A 86 -10.03 -1.79 -24.39
N GLU A 87 -11.27 -1.43 -24.69
CA GLU A 87 -11.99 -0.33 -24.05
C GLU A 87 -12.19 -0.61 -22.56
N LYS A 88 -12.68 -1.80 -22.18
CA LYS A 88 -12.82 -2.18 -20.77
C LYS A 88 -11.48 -2.20 -20.04
N ARG A 89 -10.40 -2.67 -20.69
CA ARG A 89 -9.04 -2.66 -20.11
C ARG A 89 -8.52 -1.25 -19.88
N ARG A 90 -8.78 -0.35 -20.82
CA ARG A 90 -8.44 1.07 -20.71
C ARG A 90 -9.25 1.74 -19.60
N ASP A 91 -10.54 1.48 -19.51
CA ASP A 91 -11.42 2.10 -18.53
C ASP A 91 -11.05 1.64 -17.11
N LEU A 92 -10.77 0.34 -16.92
CA LEU A 92 -10.22 -0.20 -15.67
C LEU A 92 -8.87 0.44 -15.29
N PHE A 93 -7.97 0.61 -16.26
CA PHE A 93 -6.71 1.31 -16.03
C PHE A 93 -6.93 2.74 -15.54
N MET A 94 -7.77 3.52 -16.23
CA MET A 94 -8.06 4.91 -15.87
C MET A 94 -8.72 5.02 -14.50
N GLU A 95 -9.60 4.08 -14.16
CA GLU A 95 -10.26 4.03 -12.86
C GLU A 95 -9.26 3.79 -11.73
N VAL A 96 -8.43 2.75 -11.85
CA VAL A 96 -7.41 2.40 -10.83
C VAL A 96 -6.33 3.47 -10.74
N GLU A 97 -5.86 4.01 -11.87
CA GLU A 97 -4.93 5.14 -11.90
C GLU A 97 -5.54 6.35 -11.19
N GLY A 98 -6.79 6.68 -11.51
CA GLY A 98 -7.54 7.76 -10.87
C GLY A 98 -7.68 7.56 -9.36
N ALA A 99 -7.96 6.34 -8.90
CA ALA A 99 -8.04 6.00 -7.48
C ALA A 99 -6.69 6.22 -6.77
N ILE A 100 -5.58 5.77 -7.36
CA ILE A 100 -4.23 5.96 -6.84
C ILE A 100 -3.88 7.45 -6.72
N ILE A 101 -4.21 8.24 -7.74
CA ILE A 101 -3.99 9.70 -7.72
C ILE A 101 -4.85 10.36 -6.66
N LYS A 102 -6.13 9.99 -6.52
CA LYS A 102 -7.04 10.49 -5.48
C LYS A 102 -6.56 10.18 -4.06
N LEU A 103 -5.88 9.04 -3.86
CA LEU A 103 -5.21 8.70 -2.60
C LEU A 103 -3.95 9.55 -2.32
N GLY A 104 -3.54 10.42 -3.24
CA GLY A 104 -2.35 11.28 -3.10
C GLY A 104 -1.06 10.46 -3.05
N LEU A 105 -0.95 9.45 -3.91
CA LEU A 105 0.20 8.54 -3.97
C LEU A 105 1.08 8.72 -5.22
N ASP A 106 0.74 9.64 -6.12
CA ASP A 106 1.63 9.96 -7.24
C ASP A 106 2.97 10.47 -6.69
N LYS A 107 4.08 9.88 -7.17
CA LYS A 107 5.45 10.14 -6.70
C LYS A 107 5.71 9.86 -5.21
N VAL A 108 4.94 8.97 -4.58
CA VAL A 108 5.16 8.60 -3.16
C VAL A 108 6.56 8.03 -2.87
N TRP A 109 7.26 7.52 -3.90
CA TRP A 109 8.66 7.06 -3.80
C TRP A 109 9.67 8.19 -3.51
N ASP A 110 9.37 9.43 -3.88
CA ASP A 110 10.22 10.59 -3.60
C ASP A 110 10.00 11.17 -2.20
N VAL A 111 8.89 10.78 -1.55
CA VAL A 111 8.54 11.26 -0.21
C VAL A 111 9.47 10.62 0.83
N LYS A 112 10.29 11.46 1.48
CA LYS A 112 11.20 11.02 2.54
C LYS A 112 10.43 10.62 3.80
N PRO A 113 10.92 9.61 4.56
CA PRO A 113 10.41 9.33 5.89
C PRO A 113 10.50 10.57 6.79
N ILE A 114 9.42 10.91 7.49
CA ILE A 114 9.36 12.05 8.42
C ILE A 114 10.18 11.83 9.70
N VAL A 115 10.44 10.57 10.05
CA VAL A 115 11.27 10.15 11.19
C VAL A 115 12.48 9.37 10.67
N ASN A 116 13.68 9.75 11.13
CA ASN A 116 14.94 9.14 10.69
C ASN A 116 15.45 8.07 11.67
N GLY A 117 16.51 7.34 11.29
CA GLY A 117 17.07 6.26 12.12
C GLY A 117 17.61 6.72 13.49
N LYS A 118 18.12 7.95 13.59
CA LYS A 118 18.62 8.51 14.87
C LYS A 118 17.47 8.79 15.83
N ASP A 119 16.35 9.31 15.34
CA ASP A 119 15.17 9.59 16.14
C ASP A 119 14.61 8.28 16.74
N ILE A 120 14.54 7.23 15.90
CA ILE A 120 14.13 5.88 16.31
C ILE A 120 15.06 5.33 17.39
N MET A 121 16.38 5.44 17.20
CA MET A 121 17.36 5.00 18.20
C MET A 121 17.21 5.76 19.51
N GLY A 122 16.91 7.06 19.46
CA GLY A 122 16.66 7.88 20.65
C GLY A 122 15.45 7.41 21.43
N VAL A 123 14.33 7.11 20.75
CA VAL A 123 13.11 6.59 21.39
C VAL A 123 13.34 5.20 22.00
N LEU A 124 14.05 4.31 21.29
CA LEU A 124 14.31 2.95 21.76
C LEU A 124 15.52 2.85 22.70
N GLN A 125 16.21 3.95 22.98
CA GLN A 125 17.43 4.01 23.78
C GLN A 125 18.54 3.05 23.28
N LEU A 126 18.63 2.88 21.96
CA LEU A 126 19.61 1.99 21.32
C LEU A 126 20.93 2.71 21.05
N LYS A 127 22.04 2.04 21.32
CA LYS A 127 23.40 2.56 21.07
C LYS A 127 23.84 2.45 19.61
N SER A 128 23.23 1.55 18.85
CA SER A 128 23.56 1.33 17.43
C SER A 128 22.31 0.93 16.64
N GLY A 129 22.35 1.15 15.34
CA GLY A 129 21.32 0.67 14.43
C GLY A 129 21.25 -0.85 14.38
N GLY A 130 20.22 -1.39 13.74
CA GLY A 130 20.07 -2.84 13.59
C GLY A 130 18.72 -3.26 13.01
N PRO A 131 18.43 -4.57 13.01
CA PRO A 131 17.18 -5.12 12.50
C PRO A 131 15.93 -4.48 13.13
N LEU A 132 15.98 -4.19 14.43
CA LEU A 132 14.88 -3.53 15.14
C LEU A 132 14.62 -2.11 14.65
N VAL A 133 15.67 -1.34 14.35
CA VAL A 133 15.53 0.02 13.77
C VAL A 133 14.89 -0.08 12.39
N ARG A 134 15.27 -1.08 11.58
CA ARG A 134 14.66 -1.32 10.25
C ARG A 134 13.18 -1.70 10.35
N GLU A 135 12.81 -2.54 11.33
CA GLU A 135 11.41 -2.88 11.61
C GLU A 135 10.60 -1.61 11.93
N TRP A 136 11.12 -0.76 12.82
CA TRP A 136 10.46 0.49 13.16
C TRP A 136 10.41 1.49 12.02
N GLN A 137 11.47 1.61 11.20
CA GLN A 137 11.43 2.42 9.98
C GLN A 137 10.30 1.99 9.05
N HIS A 138 10.09 0.68 8.89
CA HIS A 138 8.99 0.16 8.08
C HIS A 138 7.62 0.53 8.67
N LYS A 139 7.44 0.37 9.99
CA LYS A 139 6.20 0.73 10.69
C LYS A 139 5.88 2.22 10.64
N LEU A 140 6.89 3.07 10.84
CA LEU A 140 6.71 4.53 10.80
C LEU A 140 6.43 5.02 9.38
N LEU A 141 7.01 4.36 8.37
CA LEU A 141 6.66 4.63 7.00
C LEU A 141 5.23 4.22 6.68
N ALA A 142 4.78 3.08 7.20
CA ALA A 142 3.38 2.67 7.11
C ALA A 142 2.47 3.70 7.81
N TRP A 143 2.84 4.18 9.00
CA TRP A 143 2.10 5.24 9.70
C TRP A 143 2.02 6.53 8.87
N GLN A 144 3.13 6.99 8.29
CA GLN A 144 3.15 8.18 7.43
C GLN A 144 2.27 8.01 6.17
N LEU A 145 2.19 6.79 5.63
CA LEU A 145 1.29 6.46 4.53
C LEU A 145 -0.19 6.35 4.98
N ALA A 146 -0.46 6.06 6.25
CA ALA A 146 -1.83 6.12 6.78
C ALA A 146 -2.25 7.57 7.07
N TYR A 147 -1.33 8.41 7.55
CA TYR A 147 -1.59 9.78 8.01
C TYR A 147 -0.75 10.80 7.22
N PRO A 148 -1.16 11.16 5.98
CA PRO A 148 -0.36 12.05 5.10
C PRO A 148 -0.08 13.44 5.66
N LYS A 149 -0.92 13.92 6.57
CA LYS A 149 -0.78 15.23 7.22
C LYS A 149 -0.13 15.14 8.61
N GLY A 150 0.24 13.93 9.03
CA GLY A 150 0.80 13.68 10.35
C GLY A 150 2.20 14.28 10.50
N THR A 151 2.51 14.75 11.71
CA THR A 151 3.81 15.36 12.00
C THR A 151 4.84 14.33 12.48
N ALA A 152 6.11 14.74 12.52
CA ALA A 152 7.17 13.90 13.08
C ALA A 152 6.93 13.62 14.58
N GLU A 153 6.40 14.59 15.32
CA GLU A 153 6.05 14.47 16.73
C GLU A 153 4.94 13.42 16.94
N GLU A 154 3.83 13.53 16.19
CA GLU A 154 2.71 12.57 16.27
C GLU A 154 3.15 11.14 15.93
N CYS A 155 4.04 10.99 14.94
CA CYS A 155 4.59 9.71 14.54
C CYS A 155 5.48 9.10 15.65
N LEU A 156 6.30 9.91 16.30
CA LEU A 156 7.15 9.49 17.43
C LEU A 156 6.32 9.18 18.68
N ASP A 157 5.25 9.91 18.94
CA ASP A 157 4.33 9.63 20.04
C ASP A 157 3.61 8.29 19.82
N TRP A 158 3.09 8.06 18.62
CA TRP A 158 2.52 6.77 18.24
C TRP A 158 3.53 5.62 18.40
N MET A 159 4.79 5.85 18.03
CA MET A 159 5.88 4.87 18.21
C MET A 159 6.07 4.50 19.69
N ARG A 160 6.15 5.50 20.57
CA ARG A 160 6.32 5.32 22.02
C ARG A 160 5.16 4.53 22.60
N GLU A 161 3.92 4.93 22.31
CA GLU A 161 2.73 4.24 22.80
C GLU A 161 2.68 2.77 22.34
N THR A 162 2.96 2.53 21.06
CA THR A 162 2.95 1.19 20.46
C THR A 162 4.05 0.31 21.06
N HIS A 163 5.25 0.87 21.28
CA HIS A 163 6.35 0.16 21.93
C HIS A 163 6.02 -0.21 23.38
N LEU A 164 5.45 0.72 24.16
CA LEU A 164 5.06 0.50 25.55
C LEU A 164 3.96 -0.57 25.67
N LYS A 165 2.97 -0.58 24.76
CA LYS A 165 1.93 -1.63 24.74
C LYS A 165 2.54 -3.02 24.50
N ARG A 166 3.49 -3.14 23.57
CA ARG A 166 4.21 -4.39 23.31
C ARG A 166 5.01 -4.87 24.52
N ALA A 167 5.69 -3.96 25.22
CA ALA A 167 6.49 -4.28 26.40
C ALA A 167 5.65 -4.70 27.63
N LYS A 168 4.36 -4.33 27.70
CA LYS A 168 3.45 -4.75 28.77
C LYS A 168 2.82 -6.13 28.57
N ILE A 169 2.88 -6.65 27.34
CA ILE A 169 2.27 -7.93 26.94
C ILE A 169 3.33 -9.05 26.88
N ALA A 170 4.62 -8.69 26.83
CA ALA A 170 5.76 -9.61 26.89
C ALA A 170 6.25 -9.82 28.33
#